data_AF-A0A485KI35-F1
#
_entry.id   AF-A0A485KI35-F1
#
_cell.length_a   1.000
_cell.length_b   1.000
_cell.length_c   1.000
_cell.angle_alpha   90.00
_cell.angle_beta   90.00
_cell.angle_gamma   90.00
#
_symmetry.space_group_name_H-M   'P 1'
#
loop_
_entity.id
_entity.type
_entity.pdbx_description
1 polymer ?
#
loop_
_entity_poly.entity_id
_entity_poly.type
_entity_poly.pdbx_seq_one_letter_code
_entity_poly.pdbx_strand_id
1 'polypeptide(L)'
;MVEVSLNCLVVGEGAPISIDIDAGKTVNHLKDIVKEKNIYQYPAKELELYHTLKGHTGPFDEGFLHELKQQGSSGMTVKYVNDIAWMNPIKLLKRYFEANPPLEERIHVLVVVPESAILNICPRISVTNLLRQKSLPGMEFMEAMKQPVSFKIPILNSQYVSMWPDSFTQGLAEYGASIDAFLDHAIVSGSELGVVSIDSQWLNLFLTLCQCVIYQDESHESSSRQGSRPDAVIVKGSVLVGKVEAKASQKKMATAMKELTEKMADAAYCTFPLGITSIPAWTTCATLIQLHQLSYLPATKTYETRILESYNATDANHRQQFVVDLFKILMWVIPIQEPNALMHLFPQVRTTTTNGHYVTWLKTGLVKQFRKGAEIDMEIIRRIYNADFQHVERGICNHASVTITSIGQTLQNALADFQGKRNLIIEQVKKALAELHSIGVAHCDVRAANVFVLLSDKRVILGDLEYCRPLHAPPPDVKRKNKSCKTALDLDNYQLGIFVDELAQM
;
A
#
# COMPACT_ATOMS: atom_id res chain seq x y z
N MET A 1 -45.60 3.37 37.48
CA MET A 1 -44.81 2.96 36.29
C MET A 1 -43.40 3.46 36.51
N VAL A 2 -42.39 2.67 36.13
CA VAL A 2 -40.99 3.10 36.19
C VAL A 2 -40.57 3.40 34.76
N GLU A 3 -40.45 4.67 34.43
CA GLU A 3 -39.98 5.14 33.13
C GLU A 3 -38.45 5.03 33.09
N VAL A 4 -37.90 4.52 31.98
CA VAL A 4 -36.46 4.38 31.77
C VAL A 4 -36.06 5.12 30.50
N SER A 5 -34.94 5.84 30.57
CA SER A 5 -34.34 6.54 29.43
C SER A 5 -33.19 5.70 28.84
N LEU A 6 -33.30 5.36 27.57
CA LEU A 6 -32.38 4.49 26.82
C LEU A 6 -31.70 5.29 25.71
N ASN A 7 -30.38 5.15 25.58
CA ASN A 7 -29.65 5.64 24.41
C ASN A 7 -29.43 4.49 23.44
N CYS A 8 -30.10 4.54 22.30
CA CYS A 8 -29.97 3.55 21.23
C CYS A 8 -28.91 4.00 20.23
N LEU A 9 -27.92 3.17 19.93
CA LEU A 9 -26.93 3.39 18.89
C LEU A 9 -27.19 2.43 17.72
N VAL A 10 -27.30 2.96 16.51
CA VAL A 10 -27.47 2.15 15.30
C VAL A 10 -26.11 1.85 14.67
N VAL A 11 -25.83 0.55 14.53
CA VAL A 11 -24.62 0.06 13.88
C VAL A 11 -24.71 0.39 12.38
N GLY A 12 -23.75 1.17 11.89
CA GLY A 12 -23.71 1.68 10.51
C GLY A 12 -24.06 3.16 10.35
N GLU A 13 -24.67 3.80 11.35
CA GLU A 13 -24.99 5.26 11.30
C GLU A 13 -24.31 6.11 12.39
N GLY A 14 -23.87 5.49 13.50
CA GLY A 14 -23.00 6.13 14.48
C GLY A 14 -23.65 7.20 15.39
N ALA A 15 -24.86 7.67 15.11
CA ALA A 15 -25.56 8.65 15.94
C ALA A 15 -26.43 7.98 17.03
N PRO A 16 -26.30 8.37 18.32
CA PRO A 16 -27.15 7.86 19.39
C PRO A 16 -28.51 8.59 19.44
N ILE A 17 -29.58 7.85 19.74
CA ILE A 17 -30.95 8.36 19.90
C ILE A 17 -31.46 8.06 21.31
N SER A 18 -32.03 9.06 21.98
CA SER A 18 -32.62 8.91 23.32
C SER A 18 -34.10 8.51 23.24
N ILE A 19 -34.47 7.46 23.96
CA ILE A 19 -35.83 6.89 24.00
C ILE A 19 -36.25 6.71 25.45
N ASP A 20 -37.33 7.40 25.82
CA ASP A 20 -38.02 7.17 27.09
C ASP A 20 -39.12 6.14 26.87
N ILE A 21 -39.13 5.08 27.69
CA ILE A 21 -40.09 3.99 27.60
C ILE A 21 -40.41 3.42 28.98
N ASP A 22 -41.66 2.98 29.19
CA ASP A 22 -42.05 2.26 30.41
C ASP A 22 -41.33 0.90 30.48
N ALA A 23 -40.56 0.67 31.56
CA ALA A 23 -39.86 -0.58 31.80
C ALA A 23 -40.80 -1.79 31.93
N GLY A 24 -42.09 -1.55 32.17
CA GLY A 24 -43.17 -2.55 32.12
C GLY A 24 -43.51 -3.05 30.72
N LYS A 25 -43.00 -2.42 29.64
CA LYS A 25 -43.20 -2.85 28.25
C LYS A 25 -42.21 -3.94 27.83
N THR A 26 -42.53 -4.65 26.76
CA THR A 26 -41.65 -5.66 26.15
C THR A 26 -40.62 -5.01 25.24
N VAL A 27 -39.54 -5.74 24.96
CA VAL A 27 -38.51 -5.34 23.99
C VAL A 27 -39.08 -5.11 22.59
N ASN A 28 -40.14 -5.82 22.19
CA ASN A 28 -40.87 -5.53 20.94
C ASN A 28 -41.38 -4.09 20.87
N HIS A 29 -41.96 -3.55 21.95
CA HIS A 29 -42.42 -2.17 21.96
C HIS A 29 -41.25 -1.18 21.84
N LEU A 30 -40.08 -1.52 22.37
CA LEU A 30 -38.86 -0.72 22.14
C LEU A 30 -38.47 -0.75 20.65
N LYS A 31 -38.53 -1.90 19.98
CA LYS A 31 -38.26 -2.00 18.53
C LYS A 31 -39.22 -1.16 17.71
N ASP A 32 -40.51 -1.14 18.08
CA ASP A 32 -41.52 -0.33 17.41
C ASP A 32 -41.24 1.18 17.58
N ILE A 33 -40.87 1.62 18.78
CA ILE A 33 -40.54 3.03 19.05
C ILE A 33 -39.22 3.45 18.37
N VAL A 34 -38.20 2.58 18.37
CA VAL A 34 -36.95 2.80 17.62
C VAL A 34 -37.24 3.00 16.14
N LYS A 35 -38.13 2.17 15.56
CA LYS A 35 -38.59 2.30 14.18
C LYS A 35 -39.32 3.62 13.93
N GLU A 36 -40.21 4.03 14.84
CA GLU A 36 -40.98 5.28 14.69
C GLU A 36 -40.09 6.52 14.81
N LYS A 37 -39.08 6.50 15.69
CA LYS A 37 -38.18 7.64 15.92
C LYS A 37 -37.01 7.75 14.94
N ASN A 38 -36.67 6.69 14.20
CA ASN A 38 -35.64 6.73 13.15
C ASN A 38 -36.23 6.13 11.85
N ILE A 39 -36.77 6.98 10.98
CA ILE A 39 -37.72 6.65 9.91
C ILE A 39 -37.12 5.69 8.85
N TYR A 40 -37.10 4.38 9.13
CA TYR A 40 -36.76 3.32 8.18
C TYR A 40 -37.99 2.51 7.74
N GLN A 41 -37.96 1.99 6.52
CA GLN A 41 -39.03 1.14 5.96
C GLN A 41 -38.90 -0.35 6.32
N TYR A 42 -38.46 -0.70 7.54
CA TYR A 42 -38.34 -2.10 7.95
C TYR A 42 -39.38 -2.54 8.99
N PRO A 43 -39.81 -3.81 8.96
CA PRO A 43 -40.58 -4.39 10.04
C PRO A 43 -39.75 -4.41 11.34
N ALA A 44 -40.29 -3.93 12.45
CA ALA A 44 -39.60 -3.91 13.75
C ALA A 44 -39.07 -5.29 14.19
N LYS A 45 -39.70 -6.38 13.71
CA LYS A 45 -39.25 -7.77 13.93
C LYS A 45 -37.85 -8.08 13.38
N GLU A 46 -37.34 -7.30 12.42
CA GLU A 46 -36.04 -7.53 11.75
C GLU A 46 -34.87 -6.80 12.44
N LEU A 47 -35.15 -5.93 13.42
CA LEU A 47 -34.11 -5.28 14.22
C LEU A 47 -33.54 -6.24 15.25
N GLU A 48 -32.22 -6.32 15.35
CA GLU A 48 -31.55 -7.06 16.44
C GLU A 48 -31.07 -6.07 17.51
N LEU A 49 -31.48 -6.30 18.76
CA LEU A 49 -31.16 -5.42 19.89
C LEU A 49 -30.25 -6.13 20.88
N TYR A 50 -29.18 -5.44 21.27
CA TYR A 50 -28.25 -5.90 22.30
C TYR A 50 -28.20 -4.89 23.44
N HIS A 51 -28.16 -5.41 24.67
CA HIS A 51 -27.89 -4.60 25.85
C HIS A 51 -26.37 -4.49 26.05
N THR A 52 -25.82 -3.27 26.16
CA THR A 52 -24.37 -3.05 26.31
C THR A 52 -24.02 -2.25 27.58
N LEU A 53 -22.75 -2.28 27.99
CA LEU A 53 -22.25 -1.71 29.26
C LEU A 53 -22.21 -0.17 29.26
N LYS A 54 -22.42 0.40 30.45
CA LYS A 54 -22.19 1.82 30.75
C LYS A 54 -20.69 2.14 30.61
N GLY A 55 -20.36 3.17 29.82
CA GLY A 55 -19.00 3.70 29.73
C GLY A 55 -18.08 3.07 28.67
N HIS A 56 -18.61 2.27 27.73
CA HIS A 56 -17.83 1.88 26.55
C HIS A 56 -17.62 3.11 25.64
N THR A 57 -16.36 3.47 25.41
CA THR A 57 -15.95 4.60 24.56
C THR A 57 -15.17 4.14 23.32
N GLY A 58 -15.14 2.84 23.04
CA GLY A 58 -14.47 2.26 21.87
C GLY A 58 -15.34 2.30 20.60
N PRO A 59 -14.74 2.07 19.42
CA PRO A 59 -15.47 1.98 18.17
C PRO A 59 -16.32 0.69 18.11
N PHE A 60 -17.57 0.81 17.66
CA PHE A 60 -18.46 -0.32 17.43
C PHE A 60 -18.22 -0.89 16.01
N ASP A 61 -17.13 -1.64 15.82
CA ASP A 61 -16.68 -2.17 14.52
C ASP A 61 -17.13 -3.63 14.25
N GLU A 62 -16.81 -4.16 13.06
CA GLU A 62 -17.13 -5.55 12.67
C GLU A 62 -16.49 -6.60 13.58
N GLY A 63 -15.31 -6.32 14.15
CA GLY A 63 -14.63 -7.20 15.09
C GLY A 63 -15.43 -7.33 16.40
N PHE A 64 -15.92 -6.21 16.91
CA PHE A 64 -16.83 -6.17 18.06
C PHE A 64 -18.13 -6.92 17.76
N LEU A 65 -18.77 -6.70 16.60
CA LEU A 65 -20.00 -7.42 16.19
C LEU A 65 -19.79 -8.93 16.07
N HIS A 66 -18.61 -9.37 15.65
CA HIS A 66 -18.27 -10.78 15.54
C HIS A 66 -18.08 -11.43 16.93
N GLU A 67 -17.42 -10.75 17.86
CA GLU A 67 -17.32 -11.18 19.26
C GLU A 67 -18.70 -11.25 19.94
N LEU A 68 -19.56 -10.28 19.66
CA LEU A 68 -20.95 -10.22 20.14
C LEU A 68 -21.79 -11.44 19.72
N LYS A 69 -21.66 -11.86 18.46
CA LYS A 69 -22.40 -13.01 17.92
C LYS A 69 -21.95 -14.34 18.51
N GLN A 70 -20.69 -14.45 18.97
CA GLN A 70 -20.14 -15.69 19.52
C GLN A 70 -20.50 -15.93 21.00
N GLN A 71 -20.70 -14.88 21.80
CA GLN A 71 -21.02 -15.00 23.24
C GLN A 71 -22.45 -15.50 23.54
N GLY A 72 -23.35 -15.49 22.56
CA GLY A 72 -24.76 -15.90 22.72
C GLY A 72 -25.01 -17.40 22.97
N SER A 73 -23.98 -18.25 23.00
CA SER A 73 -24.12 -19.73 23.02
C SER A 73 -23.82 -20.42 24.36
N SER A 74 -23.33 -19.72 25.39
CA SER A 74 -23.05 -20.35 26.69
C SER A 74 -23.91 -19.78 27.81
N GLY A 75 -24.84 -20.59 28.30
CA GLY A 75 -25.69 -20.26 29.44
C GLY A 75 -24.89 -20.19 30.75
N MET A 76 -24.59 -18.98 31.22
CA MET A 76 -24.42 -18.66 32.63
C MET A 76 -24.89 -17.23 32.89
N THR A 77 -25.45 -17.01 34.08
CA THR A 77 -25.97 -15.73 34.59
C THR A 77 -25.12 -15.35 35.79
N VAL A 78 -24.54 -14.14 35.91
CA VAL A 78 -24.41 -13.39 37.19
C VAL A 78 -24.09 -11.89 36.94
N LYS A 79 -25.05 -11.06 37.37
CA LYS A 79 -24.97 -9.77 38.13
C LYS A 79 -23.73 -8.86 37.98
N TYR A 80 -24.01 -7.71 37.36
CA TYR A 80 -23.26 -6.45 37.38
C TYR A 80 -21.80 -6.55 36.92
N VAL A 81 -21.56 -5.98 35.73
CA VAL A 81 -20.26 -5.81 35.06
C VAL A 81 -19.84 -7.07 34.29
N ASN A 82 -19.82 -6.92 32.96
CA ASN A 82 -19.70 -7.90 31.88
C ASN A 82 -21.02 -8.56 31.45
N ASP A 83 -21.28 -8.43 30.14
CA ASP A 83 -21.96 -9.38 29.24
C ASP A 83 -22.87 -8.59 28.29
N ILE A 84 -22.46 -8.52 27.02
CA ILE A 84 -23.40 -8.12 25.98
C ILE A 84 -24.41 -9.26 25.82
N ALA A 85 -25.68 -8.95 26.10
CA ALA A 85 -26.75 -9.95 26.09
C ALA A 85 -27.80 -9.59 25.04
N TRP A 86 -28.16 -10.59 24.22
CA TRP A 86 -29.24 -10.46 23.25
C TRP A 86 -30.58 -10.23 23.94
N MET A 87 -31.30 -9.18 23.51
CA MET A 87 -32.60 -8.86 24.10
C MET A 87 -33.71 -9.66 23.39
N ASN A 88 -34.23 -10.69 24.07
CA ASN A 88 -35.38 -11.44 23.57
C ASN A 88 -36.61 -10.51 23.43
N PRO A 89 -37.27 -10.47 22.24
CA PRO A 89 -38.32 -9.50 21.93
C PRO A 89 -39.59 -9.61 22.80
N ILE A 90 -39.84 -10.79 23.37
CA ILE A 90 -41.04 -11.09 24.17
C ILE A 90 -40.82 -10.79 25.66
N LYS A 91 -39.57 -10.63 26.11
CA LYS A 91 -39.25 -10.33 27.51
C LYS A 91 -39.55 -8.87 27.84
N LEU A 92 -39.97 -8.62 29.09
CA LEU A 92 -40.17 -7.26 29.63
C LEU A 92 -38.84 -6.56 29.81
N LEU A 93 -38.78 -5.27 29.51
CA LEU A 93 -37.59 -4.43 29.59
C LEU A 93 -37.01 -4.40 31.00
N LYS A 94 -37.86 -4.30 32.04
CA LYS A 94 -37.45 -4.36 33.45
C LYS A 94 -36.61 -5.60 33.83
N ARG A 95 -36.69 -6.70 33.06
CA ARG A 95 -35.87 -7.90 33.31
C ARG A 95 -34.39 -7.71 32.98
N TYR A 96 -34.05 -6.69 32.20
CA TYR A 96 -32.68 -6.36 31.85
C TYR A 96 -32.07 -5.30 32.78
N PHE A 97 -32.84 -4.74 33.73
CA PHE A 97 -32.51 -3.49 34.45
C PHE A 97 -32.73 -3.55 35.99
N GLU A 98 -32.47 -4.68 36.66
CA GLU A 98 -32.90 -4.95 38.06
C GLU A 98 -32.77 -3.79 39.11
N ALA A 99 -33.87 -3.60 39.87
CA ALA A 99 -34.14 -2.92 41.17
C ALA A 99 -33.48 -1.59 41.60
N ASN A 100 -32.32 -1.18 41.10
CA ASN A 100 -31.77 0.16 41.35
C ASN A 100 -31.32 0.76 40.02
N PRO A 101 -32.21 1.49 39.31
CA PRO A 101 -31.77 2.22 38.12
C PRO A 101 -30.64 3.16 38.55
N PRO A 102 -29.51 3.22 37.82
CA PRO A 102 -28.43 4.13 38.15
C PRO A 102 -29.03 5.54 38.21
N LEU A 103 -28.96 6.16 39.40
CA LEU A 103 -29.58 7.45 39.70
C LEU A 103 -29.05 8.58 38.81
N GLU A 104 -27.94 8.35 38.12
CA GLU A 104 -27.37 9.25 37.13
C GLU A 104 -26.85 8.40 35.94
N GLU A 105 -27.47 8.56 34.77
CA GLU A 105 -26.91 8.33 33.42
C GLU A 105 -26.96 6.93 32.76
N ARG A 106 -27.87 6.86 31.77
CA ARG A 106 -27.80 6.32 30.38
C ARG A 106 -27.44 4.84 30.18
N ILE A 107 -28.44 4.04 29.78
CA ILE A 107 -28.28 2.66 29.28
C ILE A 107 -28.09 2.70 27.77
N HIS A 108 -27.05 2.04 27.24
CA HIS A 108 -26.78 1.97 25.80
C HIS A 108 -27.38 0.69 25.18
N VAL A 109 -28.15 0.83 24.10
CA VAL A 109 -28.75 -0.29 23.35
C VAL A 109 -28.19 -0.28 21.93
N LEU A 110 -27.60 -1.39 21.49
CA LEU A 110 -27.06 -1.51 20.13
C LEU A 110 -28.13 -2.06 19.18
N VAL A 111 -28.35 -1.39 18.05
CA VAL A 111 -29.31 -1.80 17.00
C VAL A 111 -28.52 -2.28 15.78
N VAL A 112 -28.67 -3.56 15.42
CA VAL A 112 -28.07 -4.15 14.21
C VAL A 112 -29.15 -4.35 13.15
N VAL A 113 -28.86 -3.90 11.92
CA VAL A 113 -29.73 -4.01 10.74
C VAL A 113 -29.18 -5.09 9.80
N PRO A 114 -30.01 -5.91 9.13
CA PRO A 114 -29.53 -6.93 8.20
C PRO A 114 -28.69 -6.35 7.04
N GLU A 115 -27.60 -7.00 6.64
CA GLU A 115 -26.76 -6.59 5.49
C GLU A 115 -27.56 -6.42 4.18
N SER A 116 -28.60 -7.25 3.99
CA SER A 116 -29.52 -7.17 2.84
C SER A 116 -30.39 -5.91 2.82
N ALA A 117 -30.58 -5.25 3.96
CA ALA A 117 -31.31 -4.00 4.07
C ALA A 117 -30.45 -2.79 3.67
N ILE A 118 -29.16 -2.76 4.02
CA ILE A 118 -28.22 -1.71 3.58
C ILE A 118 -28.14 -1.67 2.04
N LEU A 119 -28.21 -2.85 1.40
CA LEU A 119 -28.20 -3.02 -0.06
C LEU A 119 -29.45 -2.48 -0.79
N ASN A 120 -30.57 -2.26 -0.09
CA ASN A 120 -31.82 -1.78 -0.69
C ASN A 120 -32.04 -0.26 -0.55
N ILE A 121 -31.26 0.45 0.27
CA ILE A 121 -31.44 1.91 0.51
C ILE A 121 -30.44 2.74 -0.30
N CYS A 122 -29.21 2.27 -0.47
CA CYS A 122 -28.16 3.02 -1.16
C CYS A 122 -27.87 2.40 -2.53
N PRO A 123 -27.92 3.18 -3.63
CA PRO A 123 -27.57 2.66 -4.94
C PRO A 123 -26.11 2.21 -4.95
N ARG A 124 -25.83 1.05 -5.55
CA ARG A 124 -24.46 0.63 -5.87
C ARG A 124 -23.95 1.45 -7.04
N ILE A 125 -22.88 2.19 -6.83
CA ILE A 125 -22.26 3.05 -7.83
C ILE A 125 -20.89 2.46 -8.14
N SER A 126 -20.66 2.09 -9.40
CA SER A 126 -19.32 1.64 -9.82
C SER A 126 -18.44 2.85 -10.11
N VAL A 127 -17.64 3.22 -9.11
CA VAL A 127 -16.67 4.30 -9.19
C VAL A 127 -15.55 3.95 -10.17
N THR A 128 -15.17 2.68 -10.26
CA THR A 128 -14.18 2.22 -11.25
C THR A 128 -14.64 2.55 -12.68
N ASN A 129 -15.93 2.34 -12.99
CA ASN A 129 -16.47 2.69 -14.29
C ASN A 129 -16.55 4.21 -14.51
N LEU A 130 -16.93 4.98 -13.48
CA LEU A 130 -16.92 6.44 -13.54
C LEU A 130 -15.51 6.97 -13.83
N LEU A 131 -14.51 6.48 -13.10
CA LEU A 131 -13.12 6.85 -13.28
C LEU A 131 -12.60 6.49 -14.67
N ARG A 132 -12.97 5.35 -15.24
CA ARG A 132 -12.60 5.00 -16.63
C ARG A 132 -13.24 5.96 -17.63
N GLN A 133 -14.53 6.24 -17.49
CA GLN A 133 -15.28 7.14 -18.38
C GLN A 133 -14.81 8.59 -18.31
N LYS A 134 -14.29 9.00 -17.15
CA LYS A 134 -13.88 10.37 -16.84
C LYS A 134 -12.36 10.50 -16.65
N SER A 135 -11.59 9.52 -17.10
CA SER A 135 -10.14 9.50 -16.97
C SER A 135 -9.47 10.62 -17.77
N LEU A 136 -8.21 10.92 -17.44
CA LEU A 136 -7.43 12.00 -18.03
C LEU A 136 -6.20 11.45 -18.79
N PRO A 137 -6.38 10.79 -19.95
CA PRO A 137 -5.29 10.13 -20.66
C PRO A 137 -4.27 11.13 -21.23
N GLY A 138 -2.98 10.83 -21.08
CA GLY A 138 -1.88 11.63 -21.63
C GLY A 138 -1.70 13.01 -20.99
N MET A 139 -2.40 13.30 -19.88
CA MET A 139 -2.33 14.57 -19.18
C MET A 139 -1.21 14.57 -18.14
N GLU A 140 -0.48 15.68 -18.02
CA GLU A 140 0.49 15.87 -16.94
C GLU A 140 -0.22 15.96 -15.58
N PHE A 141 0.45 15.48 -14.52
CA PHE A 141 -0.13 15.45 -13.18
C PHE A 141 -0.64 16.83 -12.72
N MET A 142 0.14 17.88 -12.95
CA MET A 142 -0.24 19.24 -12.53
C MET A 142 -1.41 19.83 -13.32
N GLU A 143 -1.64 19.35 -14.54
CA GLU A 143 -2.80 19.73 -15.34
C GLU A 143 -4.04 18.99 -14.85
N ALA A 144 -3.89 17.72 -14.47
CA ALA A 144 -4.96 16.93 -13.89
C ALA A 144 -5.48 17.52 -12.58
N MET A 145 -4.60 18.04 -11.73
CA MET A 145 -4.99 18.70 -10.46
C MET A 145 -5.86 19.95 -10.65
N LYS A 146 -5.79 20.60 -11.82
CA LYS A 146 -6.63 21.76 -12.16
C LYS A 146 -8.02 21.36 -12.64
N GLN A 147 -8.22 20.10 -13.01
CA GLN A 147 -9.51 19.62 -13.47
C GLN A 147 -10.46 19.38 -12.28
N PRO A 148 -11.77 19.67 -12.41
CA PRO A 148 -12.74 19.31 -11.40
C PRO A 148 -13.01 17.79 -11.42
N VAL A 149 -13.44 17.24 -10.28
CA VAL A 149 -14.00 15.89 -10.24
C VAL A 149 -15.37 15.95 -10.93
N SER A 150 -15.49 15.29 -12.08
CA SER A 150 -16.66 15.38 -12.97
C SER A 150 -17.87 14.53 -12.56
N PHE A 151 -17.83 13.97 -11.35
CA PHE A 151 -18.90 13.19 -10.74
C PHE A 151 -18.89 13.36 -9.22
N LYS A 152 -20.02 13.11 -8.57
CA LYS A 152 -20.11 13.13 -7.11
C LYS A 152 -19.58 11.81 -6.53
N ILE A 153 -18.77 11.91 -5.49
CA ILE A 153 -18.12 10.78 -4.83
C ILE A 153 -19.16 10.05 -3.97
N PRO A 154 -19.42 8.74 -4.20
CA PRO A 154 -20.39 7.99 -3.41
C PRO A 154 -19.89 7.71 -1.99
N ILE A 155 -20.67 8.06 -0.98
CA ILE A 155 -20.40 7.78 0.43
C ILE A 155 -21.67 7.27 1.13
N LEU A 156 -21.52 6.62 2.28
CA LEU A 156 -22.65 6.08 3.03
C LEU A 156 -23.29 7.14 3.93
N ASN A 157 -22.49 8.01 4.53
CA ASN A 157 -22.94 8.97 5.54
C ASN A 157 -23.71 10.14 4.91
N SER A 158 -25.03 10.16 5.11
CA SER A 158 -25.95 11.17 4.58
C SER A 158 -25.74 12.57 5.16
N GLN A 159 -25.11 12.70 6.34
CA GLN A 159 -24.78 14.00 6.93
C GLN A 159 -23.71 14.71 6.10
N TYR A 160 -22.67 13.99 5.67
CA TYR A 160 -21.63 14.55 4.81
C TYR A 160 -22.12 14.85 3.40
N VAL A 161 -23.06 14.05 2.88
CA VAL A 161 -23.76 14.39 1.62
C VAL A 161 -24.51 15.71 1.75
N SER A 162 -25.18 15.94 2.87
CA SER A 162 -25.91 17.18 3.14
C SER A 162 -24.98 18.37 3.36
N MET A 163 -23.82 18.13 3.98
CA MET A 163 -22.82 19.16 4.28
C MET A 163 -22.04 19.59 3.03
N TRP A 164 -21.72 18.65 2.13
CA TRP A 164 -20.98 18.90 0.90
C TRP A 164 -21.68 18.29 -0.33
N PRO A 165 -22.87 18.80 -0.69
CA PRO A 165 -23.72 18.22 -1.74
C PRO A 165 -23.09 18.29 -3.14
N ASP A 166 -22.14 19.20 -3.36
CA ASP A 166 -21.42 19.30 -4.63
C ASP A 166 -20.31 18.26 -4.78
N SER A 167 -19.81 17.73 -3.66
CA SER A 167 -18.74 16.72 -3.65
C SER A 167 -19.28 15.31 -3.56
N PHE A 168 -20.33 15.09 -2.75
CA PHE A 168 -20.77 13.76 -2.36
C PHE A 168 -22.18 13.42 -2.83
N THR A 169 -22.41 12.12 -3.03
CA THR A 169 -23.73 11.53 -3.23
C THR A 169 -23.87 10.31 -2.34
N GLN A 170 -25.08 9.99 -1.92
CA GLN A 170 -25.31 8.77 -1.14
C GLN A 170 -25.20 7.54 -2.07
N GLY A 171 -24.38 6.56 -1.69
CA GLY A 171 -24.24 5.33 -2.48
C GLY A 171 -23.15 4.40 -1.96
N LEU A 172 -23.26 3.11 -2.32
CA LEU A 172 -22.27 2.09 -2.00
C LEU A 172 -21.25 1.98 -3.14
N ALA A 173 -19.97 2.09 -2.81
CA ALA A 173 -18.85 2.04 -3.76
C ALA A 173 -17.93 0.84 -3.52
N GLU A 174 -17.04 0.55 -4.47
CA GLU A 174 -16.08 -0.56 -4.39
C GLU A 174 -15.08 -0.44 -3.22
N TYR A 175 -14.84 0.77 -2.72
CA TYR A 175 -13.96 1.01 -1.57
C TYR A 175 -14.66 0.89 -0.20
N GLY A 176 -15.92 0.46 -0.17
CA GLY A 176 -16.68 0.27 1.06
C GLY A 176 -16.75 1.55 1.91
N ALA A 177 -16.55 1.41 3.22
CA ALA A 177 -16.61 2.51 4.17
C ALA A 177 -15.29 3.30 4.31
N SER A 178 -14.28 3.08 3.46
CA SER A 178 -12.95 3.67 3.67
C SER A 178 -12.97 5.21 3.68
N ILE A 179 -13.75 5.82 2.77
CA ILE A 179 -13.90 7.29 2.72
C ILE A 179 -14.71 7.80 3.92
N ASP A 180 -15.82 7.13 4.25
CA ASP A 180 -16.64 7.48 5.43
C ASP A 180 -15.79 7.44 6.71
N ALA A 181 -15.02 6.36 6.92
CA ALA A 181 -14.12 6.21 8.05
C ALA A 181 -13.01 7.27 8.08
N PHE A 182 -12.51 7.70 6.93
CA PHE A 182 -11.57 8.82 6.84
C PHE A 182 -12.24 10.15 7.21
N LEU A 183 -13.45 10.43 6.70
CA LEU A 183 -14.18 11.66 7.00
C LEU A 183 -14.60 11.76 8.47
N ASP A 184 -14.99 10.64 9.08
CA ASP A 184 -15.35 10.51 10.49
C ASP A 184 -14.15 10.58 11.44
N HIS A 185 -12.91 10.60 10.92
CA HIS A 185 -11.73 10.40 11.73
C HIS A 185 -11.59 11.42 12.87
N ALA A 186 -11.67 10.91 14.11
CA ALA A 186 -11.33 11.61 15.35
C ALA A 186 -10.08 10.92 15.95
N ILE A 187 -8.93 11.59 15.92
CA ILE A 187 -7.67 10.98 16.36
C ILE A 187 -7.69 10.73 17.87
N VAL A 188 -7.52 9.47 18.29
CA VAL A 188 -7.36 9.07 19.70
C VAL A 188 -5.89 8.85 20.08
N SER A 189 -4.94 8.78 19.13
CA SER A 189 -3.50 8.70 19.48
C SER A 189 -2.56 9.31 18.42
N GLY A 190 -1.57 10.10 18.86
CA GLY A 190 -0.49 10.65 18.03
C GLY A 190 0.66 9.65 17.77
N SER A 191 0.32 8.38 17.50
CA SER A 191 1.28 7.29 17.29
C SER A 191 1.52 7.02 15.80
N GLU A 192 2.66 6.42 15.44
CA GLU A 192 2.93 6.01 14.04
C GLU A 192 1.90 5.00 13.53
N LEU A 193 1.41 4.10 14.39
CA LEU A 193 0.32 3.18 14.08
C LEU A 193 -1.00 3.91 13.78
N GLY A 194 -1.29 4.99 14.50
CA GLY A 194 -2.44 5.84 14.19
C GLY A 194 -2.36 6.42 12.78
N VAL A 195 -1.17 6.88 12.37
CA VAL A 195 -0.94 7.40 11.01
C VAL A 195 -1.10 6.30 9.96
N VAL A 196 -0.56 5.10 10.19
CA VAL A 196 -0.76 3.94 9.29
C VAL A 196 -2.25 3.65 9.10
N SER A 197 -3.03 3.66 10.18
CA SER A 197 -4.46 3.38 10.14
C SER A 197 -5.28 4.45 9.41
N ILE A 198 -4.85 5.72 9.45
CA ILE A 198 -5.45 6.80 8.68
C ILE A 198 -5.09 6.65 7.21
N ASP A 199 -3.81 6.41 6.94
CA ASP A 199 -3.31 6.35 5.58
C ASP A 199 -3.86 5.15 4.82
N SER A 200 -4.10 4.03 5.50
CA SER A 200 -4.73 2.85 4.90
C SER A 200 -6.11 3.13 4.33
N GLN A 201 -6.88 4.06 4.92
CA GLN A 201 -8.23 4.38 4.45
C GLN A 201 -8.22 4.97 3.04
N TRP A 202 -7.33 5.93 2.78
CA TRP A 202 -7.26 6.60 1.49
C TRP A 202 -6.34 5.86 0.49
N LEU A 203 -5.32 5.14 0.96
CA LEU A 203 -4.49 4.27 0.13
C LEU A 203 -5.30 3.12 -0.48
N ASN A 204 -6.32 2.62 0.23
CA ASN A 204 -7.20 1.55 -0.26
C ASN A 204 -7.93 1.93 -1.57
N LEU A 205 -8.11 3.23 -1.85
CA LEU A 205 -8.70 3.67 -3.12
C LEU A 205 -7.83 3.32 -4.32
N PHE A 206 -6.50 3.41 -4.20
CA PHE A 206 -5.59 3.03 -5.28
C PHE A 206 -5.64 1.52 -5.55
N LEU A 207 -5.75 0.71 -4.49
CA LEU A 207 -5.91 -0.75 -4.60
C LEU A 207 -7.22 -1.10 -5.31
N THR A 208 -8.34 -0.61 -4.78
CA THR A 208 -9.69 -1.04 -5.18
C THR A 208 -10.13 -0.43 -6.52
N LEU A 209 -9.80 0.84 -6.78
CA LEU A 209 -10.28 1.55 -7.96
C LEU A 209 -9.29 1.56 -9.13
N CYS A 210 -7.98 1.60 -8.83
CA CYS A 210 -6.94 1.76 -9.86
C CYS A 210 -6.13 0.50 -10.14
N GLN A 211 -6.41 -0.61 -9.45
CA GLN A 211 -5.64 -1.87 -9.54
C GLN A 211 -4.14 -1.65 -9.25
N CYS A 212 -3.85 -0.72 -8.34
CA CYS A 212 -2.48 -0.48 -7.90
C CYS A 212 -2.06 -1.55 -6.88
N VAL A 213 -0.76 -1.63 -6.65
CA VAL A 213 -0.12 -2.33 -5.54
C VAL A 213 0.50 -1.27 -4.63
N ILE A 214 0.29 -1.42 -3.32
CA ILE A 214 0.90 -0.57 -2.30
C ILE A 214 2.01 -1.35 -1.64
N TYR A 215 3.25 -0.88 -1.77
CA TYR A 215 4.39 -1.42 -1.04
C TYR A 215 4.65 -0.55 0.18
N GLN A 216 4.67 -1.15 1.36
CA GLN A 216 5.05 -0.49 2.61
C GLN A 216 6.51 -0.84 2.94
N ASP A 217 7.34 0.16 3.24
CA ASP A 217 8.74 -0.08 3.60
C ASP A 217 8.87 -0.42 5.10
N GLU A 218 9.04 -1.71 5.39
CA GLU A 218 9.18 -2.21 6.76
C GLU A 218 10.64 -2.31 7.27
N SER A 219 11.65 -2.02 6.44
CA SER A 219 12.93 -2.75 6.59
C SER A 219 14.25 -1.96 6.50
N HIS A 220 14.25 -0.70 6.05
CA HIS A 220 15.51 0.06 5.83
C HIS A 220 15.77 1.14 6.90
N GLU A 221 16.93 1.80 6.90
CA GLU A 221 17.19 2.93 7.81
C GLU A 221 16.24 4.10 7.47
N SER A 222 15.30 4.41 8.37
CA SER A 222 14.39 5.56 8.27
C SER A 222 14.32 6.20 9.66
N SER A 223 13.95 7.48 9.74
CA SER A 223 13.77 8.19 11.01
C SER A 223 12.52 7.75 11.82
N SER A 224 11.77 6.77 11.30
CA SER A 224 10.59 6.14 11.92
C SER A 224 10.94 4.79 12.58
N ARG A 225 10.20 4.38 13.64
CA ARG A 225 10.50 3.14 14.38
C ARG A 225 10.32 1.89 13.49
N GLN A 226 11.11 0.86 13.73
CA GLN A 226 11.04 -0.41 12.99
C GLN A 226 9.75 -1.17 13.35
N GLY A 227 9.02 -1.70 12.35
CA GLY A 227 7.80 -2.50 12.56
C GLY A 227 6.48 -1.73 12.68
N SER A 228 6.45 -0.42 12.42
CA SER A 228 5.23 0.42 12.47
C SER A 228 5.31 1.61 11.52
N ARG A 229 5.79 1.38 10.29
CA ARG A 229 6.13 2.46 9.35
C ARG A 229 5.00 2.72 8.36
N PRO A 230 4.55 3.97 8.14
CA PRO A 230 3.49 4.28 7.19
C PRO A 230 4.02 4.68 5.80
N ASP A 231 5.35 4.69 5.59
CA ASP A 231 5.96 5.03 4.30
C ASP A 231 5.48 4.03 3.23
N ALA A 232 4.99 4.55 2.11
CA ALA A 232 4.36 3.73 1.08
C ALA A 232 4.80 4.14 -0.33
N VAL A 233 4.82 3.16 -1.22
CA VAL A 233 5.09 3.33 -2.64
C VAL A 233 3.90 2.77 -3.41
N ILE A 234 3.28 3.61 -4.24
CA ILE A 234 2.07 3.30 -5.00
C ILE A 234 2.46 2.95 -6.43
N VAL A 235 2.19 1.73 -6.84
CA VAL A 235 2.61 1.20 -8.14
C VAL A 235 1.40 0.73 -8.93
N LYS A 236 1.34 1.05 -10.21
CA LYS A 236 0.35 0.50 -11.14
C LYS A 236 1.05 -0.26 -12.25
N GLY A 237 0.90 -1.59 -12.27
CA GLY A 237 1.69 -2.44 -13.17
C GLY A 237 3.18 -2.29 -12.90
N SER A 238 3.93 -1.76 -13.87
CA SER A 238 5.37 -1.45 -13.75
C SER A 238 5.67 0.05 -13.53
N VAL A 239 4.64 0.85 -13.22
CA VAL A 239 4.75 2.31 -13.12
C VAL A 239 4.62 2.79 -11.67
N LEU A 240 5.58 3.59 -11.23
CA LEU A 240 5.52 4.33 -9.97
C LEU A 240 4.60 5.54 -10.14
N VAL A 241 3.45 5.53 -9.45
CA VAL A 241 2.42 6.58 -9.58
C VAL A 241 2.24 7.41 -8.32
N GLY A 242 2.90 7.05 -7.21
CA GLY A 242 2.86 7.83 -5.99
C GLY A 242 3.84 7.37 -4.92
N LYS A 243 4.18 8.28 -4.01
CA LYS A 243 5.06 8.01 -2.86
C LYS A 243 4.55 8.69 -1.60
N VAL A 244 4.64 8.01 -0.47
CA VAL A 244 4.19 8.50 0.84
C VAL A 244 5.34 8.41 1.83
N GLU A 245 5.57 9.48 2.57
CA GLU A 245 6.54 9.55 3.66
C GLU A 245 5.84 10.03 4.93
N ALA A 246 5.79 9.17 5.93
CA ALA A 246 4.89 9.34 7.04
C ALA A 246 5.62 9.33 8.38
N LYS A 247 5.15 10.14 9.32
CA LYS A 247 5.79 10.37 10.61
C LYS A 247 4.77 10.49 11.73
N ALA A 248 5.15 10.16 12.96
CA ALA A 248 4.26 10.23 14.11
C ALA A 248 3.65 11.63 14.37
N SER A 249 4.41 12.70 14.09
CA SER A 249 4.05 14.06 14.51
C SER A 249 4.50 15.13 13.54
N GLN A 250 3.83 16.28 13.60
CA GLN A 250 4.09 17.44 12.74
C GLN A 250 5.54 17.94 12.83
N LYS A 251 6.20 17.82 13.99
CA LYS A 251 7.61 18.22 14.18
C LYS A 251 8.59 17.47 13.26
N LYS A 252 8.19 16.30 12.76
CA LYS A 252 8.99 15.47 11.84
C LYS A 252 8.59 15.63 10.37
N MET A 253 7.63 16.49 10.04
CA MET A 253 7.16 16.66 8.66
C MET A 253 8.24 17.23 7.73
N ALA A 254 9.11 18.11 8.23
CA ALA A 254 10.28 18.57 7.48
C ALA A 254 11.22 17.41 7.11
N THR A 255 11.38 16.44 8.01
CA THR A 255 12.14 15.20 7.75
C THR A 255 11.44 14.35 6.70
N ALA A 256 10.12 14.16 6.81
CA ALA A 256 9.33 13.43 5.80
C ALA A 256 9.48 14.04 4.40
N MET A 257 9.40 15.37 4.31
CA MET A 257 9.55 16.10 3.04
C MET A 257 10.96 15.93 2.45
N LYS A 258 11.99 15.94 3.29
CA LYS A 258 13.36 15.66 2.86
C LYS A 258 13.50 14.21 2.35
N GLU A 259 12.93 13.25 3.08
CA GLU A 259 12.96 11.83 2.74
C GLU A 259 12.26 11.52 1.41
N LEU A 260 11.26 12.30 0.99
CA LEU A 260 10.63 12.15 -0.33
C LEU A 260 11.63 12.21 -1.49
N THR A 261 12.69 13.01 -1.37
CA THR A 261 13.72 13.18 -2.41
C THR A 261 15.00 12.40 -2.07
N GLU A 262 15.41 12.35 -0.81
CA GLU A 262 16.63 11.66 -0.39
C GLU A 262 16.56 10.14 -0.51
N LYS A 263 15.35 9.57 -0.49
CA LYS A 263 15.14 8.14 -0.69
C LYS A 263 15.01 7.74 -2.16
N MET A 264 15.00 8.70 -3.09
CA MET A 264 14.94 8.43 -4.52
C MET A 264 16.37 8.25 -5.07
N ALA A 265 16.57 7.15 -5.80
CA ALA A 265 17.79 6.96 -6.59
C ALA A 265 17.72 7.79 -7.86
N ASP A 266 18.86 8.30 -8.35
CA ASP A 266 18.92 9.19 -9.52
C ASP A 266 18.22 8.61 -10.74
N ALA A 267 18.32 7.29 -10.95
CA ALA A 267 17.69 6.61 -12.08
C ALA A 267 16.23 6.18 -11.82
N ALA A 268 15.67 6.39 -10.62
CA ALA A 268 14.32 5.93 -10.27
C ALA A 268 13.22 6.62 -11.10
N TYR A 269 13.51 7.76 -11.73
CA TYR A 269 12.58 8.49 -12.60
C TYR A 269 12.18 7.64 -13.82
N CYS A 270 13.00 6.64 -14.17
CA CYS A 270 12.68 5.72 -15.25
C CYS A 270 11.41 4.89 -14.93
N THR A 271 11.03 4.78 -13.64
CA THR A 271 9.80 4.11 -13.22
C THR A 271 8.56 5.00 -13.27
N PHE A 272 8.71 6.31 -13.51
CA PHE A 272 7.58 7.23 -13.65
C PHE A 272 6.82 6.96 -14.96
N PRO A 273 5.56 7.44 -15.08
CA PRO A 273 4.80 7.29 -16.31
C PRO A 273 5.54 7.86 -17.52
N LEU A 274 5.34 7.25 -18.68
CA LEU A 274 6.01 7.62 -19.92
C LEU A 274 5.85 9.11 -20.25
N GLY A 275 6.97 9.80 -20.45
CA GLY A 275 7.01 11.23 -20.77
C GLY A 275 6.81 12.15 -19.55
N ILE A 276 6.41 11.61 -18.41
CA ILE A 276 6.10 12.37 -17.20
C ILE A 276 7.33 12.43 -16.30
N THR A 277 7.64 13.64 -15.81
CA THR A 277 8.78 13.90 -14.91
C THR A 277 8.37 14.20 -13.48
N SER A 278 7.06 14.26 -13.19
CA SER A 278 6.56 14.49 -11.84
C SER A 278 5.35 13.61 -11.49
N ILE A 279 5.30 13.14 -10.25
CA ILE A 279 4.21 12.32 -9.72
C ILE A 279 3.69 12.93 -8.42
N PRO A 280 2.45 12.61 -8.01
CA PRO A 280 1.97 12.98 -6.69
C PRO A 280 2.80 12.29 -5.60
N ALA A 281 3.05 13.02 -4.52
CA ALA A 281 3.63 12.47 -3.32
C ALA A 281 2.96 13.04 -2.08
N TRP A 282 3.04 12.33 -0.97
CA TRP A 282 2.42 12.75 0.28
C TRP A 282 3.43 12.72 1.42
N THR A 283 3.33 13.71 2.28
CA THR A 283 3.85 13.58 3.64
C THR A 283 2.70 13.56 4.61
N THR A 284 2.71 12.65 5.57
CA THR A 284 1.61 12.49 6.53
C THR A 284 2.11 12.43 7.97
N CYS A 285 1.29 12.95 8.87
CA CYS A 285 1.36 12.67 10.29
C CYS A 285 -0.06 12.69 10.87
N ALA A 286 -0.19 12.45 12.18
CA ALA A 286 -1.50 12.33 12.82
C ALA A 286 -2.43 13.51 12.45
N THR A 287 -1.93 14.74 12.49
CA THR A 287 -2.76 15.95 12.34
C THR A 287 -2.64 16.64 10.98
N LEU A 288 -1.73 16.21 10.10
CA LEU A 288 -1.42 16.94 8.87
C LEU A 288 -1.11 15.99 7.73
N ILE A 289 -1.79 16.20 6.60
CA ILE A 289 -1.47 15.59 5.31
C ILE A 289 -1.02 16.72 4.38
N GLN A 290 0.09 16.53 3.68
CA GLN A 290 0.51 17.47 2.64
C GLN A 290 0.65 16.72 1.32
N LEU A 291 0.01 17.26 0.28
CA LEU A 291 0.16 16.80 -1.09
C LEU A 291 1.30 17.58 -1.74
N HIS A 292 2.20 16.85 -2.39
CA HIS A 292 3.38 17.38 -3.06
C HIS A 292 3.40 16.98 -4.52
N GLN A 293 4.06 17.81 -5.32
CA GLN A 293 4.63 17.42 -6.59
C GLN A 293 6.06 16.92 -6.33
N LEU A 294 6.34 15.66 -6.64
CA LEU A 294 7.70 15.11 -6.64
C LEU A 294 8.22 15.10 -8.08
N SER A 295 9.18 15.97 -8.39
CA SER A 295 9.70 16.19 -9.74
C SER A 295 11.14 15.68 -9.85
N TYR A 296 11.44 15.03 -10.97
CA TYR A 296 12.81 14.75 -11.38
C TYR A 296 13.29 15.85 -12.34
N LEU A 297 14.47 16.40 -12.07
CA LEU A 297 15.12 17.42 -12.90
C LEU A 297 16.21 16.78 -13.76
N PRO A 298 15.99 16.53 -15.07
CA PRO A 298 16.95 15.82 -15.91
C PRO A 298 18.30 16.55 -16.05
N ALA A 299 18.29 17.89 -16.01
CA ALA A 299 19.49 18.72 -16.17
C ALA A 299 20.49 18.54 -15.03
N THR A 300 20.00 18.39 -13.80
CA THR A 300 20.83 18.23 -12.59
C THR A 300 20.86 16.79 -12.08
N LYS A 301 20.01 15.90 -12.62
CA LYS A 301 19.80 14.52 -12.16
C LYS A 301 19.39 14.45 -10.68
N THR A 302 18.57 15.41 -10.23
CA THR A 302 18.13 15.51 -8.85
C THR A 302 16.62 15.47 -8.76
N TYR A 303 16.11 15.11 -7.57
CA TYR A 303 14.71 15.25 -7.24
C TYR A 303 14.46 16.53 -6.44
N GLU A 304 13.33 17.16 -6.72
CA GLU A 304 12.79 18.25 -5.93
C GLU A 304 11.36 17.94 -5.53
N THR A 305 10.90 18.59 -4.46
CA THR A 305 9.52 18.48 -4.03
C THR A 305 8.94 19.86 -3.76
N ARG A 306 7.68 20.05 -4.14
CA ARG A 306 6.92 21.27 -3.93
C ARG A 306 5.58 20.91 -3.28
N ILE A 307 5.29 21.52 -2.14
CA ILE A 307 3.97 21.43 -1.51
C ILE A 307 2.95 22.07 -2.46
N LEU A 308 1.92 21.32 -2.80
CA LEU A 308 0.77 21.80 -3.56
C LEU A 308 -0.33 22.23 -2.61
N GLU A 309 -0.65 21.40 -1.63
CA GLU A 309 -1.72 21.66 -0.66
C GLU A 309 -1.41 21.03 0.71
N SER A 310 -2.04 21.58 1.75
CA SER A 310 -1.90 21.11 3.14
C SER A 310 -3.26 20.99 3.83
N TYR A 311 -3.55 19.78 4.33
CA TYR A 311 -4.83 19.41 4.90
C TYR A 311 -4.67 19.13 6.40
N ASN A 312 -5.39 19.87 7.23
CA ASN A 312 -5.49 19.56 8.64
C ASN A 312 -6.36 18.32 8.81
N ALA A 313 -5.76 17.19 9.16
CA ALA A 313 -6.47 15.92 9.30
C ALA A 313 -7.51 15.92 10.44
N THR A 314 -7.44 16.87 11.38
CA THR A 314 -8.45 17.01 12.44
C THR A 314 -9.68 17.82 12.01
N ASP A 315 -9.59 18.57 10.91
CA ASP A 315 -10.66 19.43 10.41
C ASP A 315 -11.48 18.72 9.31
N ALA A 316 -12.80 18.69 9.47
CA ALA A 316 -13.69 17.96 8.57
C ALA A 316 -13.72 18.54 7.15
N ASN A 317 -13.61 19.86 6.99
CA ASN A 317 -13.57 20.50 5.67
C ASN A 317 -12.25 20.18 4.96
N HIS A 318 -11.12 20.20 5.69
CA HIS A 318 -9.83 19.82 5.11
C HIS A 318 -9.78 18.33 4.74
N ARG A 319 -10.42 17.45 5.51
CA ARG A 319 -10.57 16.03 5.15
C ARG A 319 -11.41 15.85 3.89
N GLN A 320 -12.52 16.57 3.76
CA GLN A 320 -13.34 16.53 2.54
C GLN A 320 -12.54 17.05 1.33
N GLN A 321 -11.84 18.17 1.46
CA GLN A 321 -11.03 18.73 0.38
C GLN A 321 -9.94 17.75 -0.07
N PHE A 322 -9.26 17.09 0.88
CA PHE A 322 -8.30 16.03 0.57
C PHE A 322 -8.92 14.89 -0.23
N VAL A 323 -10.12 14.42 0.15
CA VAL A 323 -10.84 13.36 -0.59
C VAL A 323 -11.13 13.81 -2.02
N VAL A 324 -11.58 15.05 -2.23
CA VAL A 324 -11.83 15.57 -3.59
C VAL A 324 -10.54 15.61 -4.42
N ASP A 325 -9.46 16.12 -3.88
CA ASP A 325 -8.17 16.19 -4.57
C ASP A 325 -7.58 14.81 -4.84
N LEU A 326 -7.79 13.84 -3.95
CA LEU A 326 -7.43 12.46 -4.17
C LEU A 326 -8.18 11.85 -5.37
N PHE A 327 -9.46 12.15 -5.56
CA PHE A 327 -10.20 11.66 -6.72
C PHE A 327 -9.74 12.27 -8.05
N LYS A 328 -9.23 13.51 -8.06
CA LYS A 328 -8.54 14.07 -9.24
C LYS A 328 -7.29 13.24 -9.59
N ILE A 329 -6.54 12.83 -8.57
CA ILE A 329 -5.35 11.99 -8.74
C ILE A 329 -5.75 10.60 -9.27
N LEU A 330 -6.81 9.99 -8.75
CA LEU A 330 -7.30 8.70 -9.25
C LEU A 330 -7.72 8.77 -10.73
N MET A 331 -8.39 9.87 -11.16
CA MET A 331 -8.72 10.10 -12.57
C MET A 331 -7.48 10.16 -13.48
N TRP A 332 -6.36 10.67 -12.95
CA TRP A 332 -5.06 10.70 -13.62
C TRP A 332 -4.33 9.35 -13.61
N VAL A 333 -4.43 8.57 -12.53
CA VAL A 333 -3.77 7.26 -12.41
C VAL A 333 -4.41 6.18 -13.31
N ILE A 334 -5.73 6.20 -13.47
CA ILE A 334 -6.51 5.19 -14.21
C ILE A 334 -6.07 4.92 -15.66
N PRO A 335 -5.69 5.93 -16.48
CA PRO A 335 -5.24 5.69 -17.85
C PRO A 335 -3.74 5.35 -17.98
N ILE A 336 -2.93 5.48 -16.93
CA ILE A 336 -1.47 5.22 -16.97
C ILE A 336 -1.19 3.73 -17.18
N GLN A 337 -0.30 3.38 -18.11
CA GLN A 337 0.09 1.98 -18.38
C GLN A 337 1.60 1.78 -18.58
N GLU A 338 2.31 2.72 -19.20
CA GLU A 338 3.73 2.54 -19.54
C GLU A 338 4.65 3.43 -18.70
N PRO A 339 5.79 2.90 -18.20
CA PRO A 339 6.83 3.70 -17.57
C PRO A 339 7.83 4.24 -18.62
N ASN A 340 8.69 5.17 -18.19
CA ASN A 340 9.83 5.64 -19.01
C ASN A 340 10.84 4.52 -19.35
N ALA A 341 11.00 3.52 -18.47
CA ALA A 341 11.71 2.28 -18.72
C ALA A 341 11.13 1.13 -17.87
N LEU A 342 11.15 -0.08 -18.41
CA LEU A 342 10.63 -1.27 -17.73
C LEU A 342 11.62 -1.75 -16.66
N MET A 343 11.39 -1.33 -15.42
CA MET A 343 12.07 -1.84 -14.24
C MET A 343 11.18 -2.84 -13.50
N HIS A 344 11.82 -3.85 -12.91
CA HIS A 344 11.16 -4.86 -12.07
C HIS A 344 11.31 -4.54 -10.57
N LEU A 345 11.99 -3.45 -10.23
CA LEU A 345 12.24 -2.99 -8.86
C LEU A 345 11.84 -1.52 -8.74
N PHE A 346 11.32 -1.15 -7.57
CA PHE A 346 10.92 0.22 -7.25
C PHE A 346 11.80 0.78 -6.12
N PRO A 347 12.07 2.10 -6.12
CA PRO A 347 12.84 2.72 -5.05
C PRO A 347 12.22 2.45 -3.67
N GLN A 348 13.06 2.12 -2.69
CA GLN A 348 12.69 1.77 -1.31
C GLN A 348 11.87 0.49 -1.10
N VAL A 349 11.48 -0.20 -2.18
CA VAL A 349 10.73 -1.45 -2.04
C VAL A 349 11.72 -2.60 -1.84
N ARG A 350 11.60 -3.30 -0.70
CA ARG A 350 12.34 -4.53 -0.45
C ARG A 350 11.65 -5.71 -1.10
N THR A 351 12.37 -6.37 -2.00
CA THR A 351 11.92 -7.58 -2.69
C THR A 351 12.77 -8.77 -2.25
N THR A 352 12.18 -9.97 -2.32
CA THR A 352 12.87 -11.22 -2.03
C THR A 352 13.16 -11.94 -3.35
N THR A 353 14.41 -12.32 -3.58
CA THR A 353 14.80 -13.10 -4.77
C THR A 353 14.36 -14.56 -4.62
N THR A 354 14.41 -15.33 -5.71
CA THR A 354 14.13 -16.78 -5.69
C THR A 354 15.03 -17.56 -4.74
N ASN A 355 16.27 -17.09 -4.53
CA ASN A 355 17.24 -17.68 -3.60
C ASN A 355 17.02 -17.22 -2.14
N GLY A 356 16.00 -16.40 -1.89
CA GLY A 356 15.68 -15.87 -0.56
C GLY A 356 16.61 -14.75 -0.09
N HIS A 357 17.34 -14.11 -1.01
CA HIS A 357 18.08 -12.88 -0.73
C HIS A 357 17.14 -11.68 -0.79
N TYR A 358 17.53 -10.59 -0.15
CA TYR A 358 16.75 -9.37 -0.18
C TYR A 358 17.40 -8.35 -1.08
N VAL A 359 16.61 -7.71 -1.95
CA VAL A 359 17.07 -6.63 -2.82
C VAL A 359 16.27 -5.38 -2.51
N THR A 360 16.93 -4.23 -2.44
CA THR A 360 16.25 -2.94 -2.24
C THR A 360 16.96 -1.86 -3.01
N TRP A 361 16.20 -1.06 -3.75
CA TRP A 361 16.74 0.04 -4.52
C TRP A 361 16.79 1.31 -3.68
N LEU A 362 17.99 1.65 -3.22
CA LEU A 362 18.27 2.85 -2.43
C LEU A 362 18.94 3.91 -3.29
N LYS A 363 19.05 5.13 -2.75
CA LYS A 363 19.74 6.25 -3.41
C LYS A 363 21.19 5.91 -3.79
N THR A 364 21.87 5.14 -2.96
CA THR A 364 23.26 4.71 -3.17
C THR A 364 23.42 3.57 -4.17
N GLY A 365 22.33 2.89 -4.55
CA GLY A 365 22.35 1.73 -5.44
C GLY A 365 21.36 0.63 -5.05
N LEU A 366 21.44 -0.50 -5.76
CA LEU A 366 20.69 -1.71 -5.45
C LEU A 366 21.42 -2.49 -4.35
N VAL A 367 20.89 -2.48 -3.14
CA VAL A 367 21.44 -3.23 -2.02
C VAL A 367 20.92 -4.66 -2.07
N LYS A 368 21.82 -5.63 -2.23
CA LYS A 368 21.53 -7.06 -2.18
C LYS A 368 22.07 -7.63 -0.88
N GLN A 369 21.18 -7.95 0.06
CA GLN A 369 21.51 -8.55 1.35
C GLN A 369 21.39 -10.08 1.23
N PHE A 370 22.49 -10.78 1.46
CA PHE A 370 22.52 -12.23 1.38
C PHE A 370 21.88 -12.85 2.62
N ARG A 371 21.29 -14.02 2.43
CA ARG A 371 20.65 -14.77 3.53
C ARG A 371 21.74 -15.34 4.43
N LYS A 372 21.48 -15.39 5.75
CA LYS A 372 22.38 -16.06 6.70
C LYS A 372 22.63 -17.51 6.27
N GLY A 373 23.91 -17.88 6.14
CA GLY A 373 24.33 -19.21 5.69
C GLY A 373 24.46 -19.38 4.17
N ALA A 374 24.25 -18.33 3.37
CA ALA A 374 24.60 -18.38 1.95
C ALA A 374 26.12 -18.47 1.78
N GLU A 375 26.58 -19.45 1.00
CA GLU A 375 27.99 -19.65 0.68
C GLU A 375 28.40 -18.72 -0.49
N ILE A 376 28.52 -17.43 -0.19
CA ILE A 376 28.94 -16.40 -1.16
C ILE A 376 30.41 -16.05 -0.92
N ASP A 377 31.24 -16.20 -1.96
CA ASP A 377 32.64 -15.79 -1.90
C ASP A 377 32.76 -14.27 -2.07
N MET A 378 32.65 -13.56 -0.96
CA MET A 378 32.75 -12.10 -0.91
C MET A 378 34.14 -11.57 -1.31
N GLU A 379 35.19 -12.39 -1.26
CA GLU A 379 36.53 -12.00 -1.70
C GLU A 379 36.59 -11.91 -3.22
N ILE A 380 36.01 -12.90 -3.91
CA ILE A 380 35.89 -12.88 -5.37
C ILE A 380 35.07 -11.67 -5.82
N ILE A 381 33.91 -11.41 -5.20
CA ILE A 381 33.09 -10.25 -5.57
C ILE A 381 33.87 -8.94 -5.33
N ARG A 382 34.58 -8.82 -4.20
CA ARG A 382 35.41 -7.64 -3.93
C ARG A 382 36.51 -7.46 -4.97
N ARG A 383 37.15 -8.54 -5.39
CA ARG A 383 38.16 -8.53 -6.45
C ARG A 383 37.58 -8.06 -7.78
N ILE A 384 36.38 -8.52 -8.15
CA ILE A 384 35.69 -8.09 -9.37
C ILE A 384 35.36 -6.60 -9.31
N TYR A 385 34.75 -6.13 -8.21
CA TYR A 385 34.39 -4.71 -8.07
C TYR A 385 35.60 -3.77 -8.04
N ASN A 386 36.75 -4.22 -7.52
CA ASN A 386 38.00 -3.45 -7.53
C ASN A 386 38.67 -3.37 -8.92
N ALA A 387 38.26 -4.18 -9.90
CA ALA A 387 38.86 -4.21 -11.22
C ALA A 387 38.28 -3.16 -12.19
N ASP A 388 37.20 -2.45 -11.81
CA ASP A 388 36.49 -1.42 -12.60
C ASP A 388 36.21 -1.83 -14.05
N PHE A 389 35.67 -3.03 -14.21
CA PHE A 389 35.31 -3.58 -15.52
C PHE A 389 34.20 -2.80 -16.22
N GLN A 390 34.23 -2.78 -17.54
CA GLN A 390 33.27 -2.02 -18.34
C GLN A 390 31.98 -2.79 -18.60
N HIS A 391 32.04 -4.11 -18.75
CA HIS A 391 30.93 -4.97 -19.16
C HIS A 391 30.48 -5.92 -18.04
N VAL A 392 30.97 -5.72 -16.81
CA VAL A 392 30.56 -6.48 -15.63
C VAL A 392 29.87 -5.54 -14.65
N GLU A 393 28.92 -6.07 -13.89
CA GLU A 393 28.30 -5.39 -12.76
C GLU A 393 29.34 -4.76 -11.83
N ARG A 394 29.05 -3.54 -11.37
CA ARG A 394 29.87 -2.77 -10.44
C ARG A 394 29.11 -2.49 -9.16
N GLY A 395 29.85 -2.43 -8.06
CA GLY A 395 29.27 -2.18 -6.76
C GLY A 395 30.31 -2.02 -5.67
N ILE A 396 29.83 -2.07 -4.44
CA ILE A 396 30.62 -1.98 -3.22
C ILE A 396 30.28 -3.19 -2.36
N CYS A 397 31.31 -3.91 -1.90
CA CYS A 397 31.14 -5.01 -0.95
C CYS A 397 31.03 -4.48 0.47
N ASN A 398 30.02 -4.96 1.21
CA ASN A 398 29.91 -4.82 2.66
C ASN A 398 30.11 -6.19 3.31
N HIS A 399 30.04 -6.28 4.65
CA HIS A 399 30.30 -7.52 5.38
C HIS A 399 29.38 -8.68 4.99
N ALA A 400 28.08 -8.42 4.75
CA ALA A 400 27.07 -9.44 4.43
C ALA A 400 26.12 -9.02 3.28
N SER A 401 26.52 -8.02 2.51
CA SER A 401 25.72 -7.48 1.41
C SER A 401 26.61 -6.85 0.35
N VAL A 402 26.04 -6.59 -0.82
CA VAL A 402 26.63 -5.74 -1.85
C VAL A 402 25.71 -4.58 -2.16
N THR A 403 26.29 -3.44 -2.52
CA THR A 403 25.57 -2.29 -3.07
C THR A 403 25.96 -2.16 -4.53
N ILE A 404 25.08 -2.62 -5.43
CA ILE A 404 25.28 -2.57 -6.88
C ILE A 404 25.02 -1.14 -7.35
N THR A 405 25.98 -0.53 -8.03
CA THR A 405 25.93 0.85 -8.53
C THR A 405 25.66 0.93 -10.03
N SER A 406 25.92 -0.16 -10.76
CA SER A 406 25.61 -0.29 -12.18
C SER A 406 24.15 -0.69 -12.40
N ILE A 407 23.23 0.27 -12.27
CA ILE A 407 21.78 0.01 -12.37
C ILE A 407 21.34 -0.14 -13.83
N GLY A 408 20.70 -1.26 -14.14
CA GLY A 408 20.19 -1.58 -15.46
C GLY A 408 18.82 -2.26 -15.43
N GLN A 409 18.16 -2.23 -16.58
CA GLN A 409 16.98 -3.06 -16.84
C GLN A 409 17.42 -4.47 -17.29
N THR A 410 16.55 -5.46 -17.12
CA THR A 410 16.82 -6.82 -17.61
C THR A 410 16.94 -6.82 -19.13
N LEU A 411 17.70 -7.77 -19.69
CA LEU A 411 17.83 -7.89 -21.14
C LEU A 411 16.45 -8.00 -21.82
N GLN A 412 15.55 -8.82 -21.27
CA GLN A 412 14.20 -9.01 -21.79
C GLN A 412 13.44 -7.69 -21.98
N ASN A 413 13.54 -6.80 -20.99
CA ASN A 413 12.88 -5.49 -21.03
C ASN A 413 13.58 -4.52 -21.99
N ALA A 414 14.88 -4.68 -22.19
CA ALA A 414 15.67 -3.82 -23.05
C ALA A 414 15.62 -4.19 -24.54
N LEU A 415 15.21 -5.41 -24.91
CA LEU A 415 15.39 -5.92 -26.27
C LEU A 415 14.78 -5.03 -27.36
N ALA A 416 13.68 -4.35 -27.06
CA ALA A 416 13.06 -3.39 -27.98
C ALA A 416 14.02 -2.25 -28.37
N ASP A 417 14.91 -1.81 -27.47
CA ASP A 417 15.92 -0.77 -27.73
C ASP A 417 17.03 -1.26 -28.68
N PHE A 418 17.16 -2.58 -28.86
CA PHE A 418 18.24 -3.23 -29.62
C PHE A 418 17.78 -3.80 -30.97
N GLN A 419 16.70 -3.30 -31.59
CA GLN A 419 16.14 -3.79 -32.88
C GLN A 419 17.22 -4.28 -33.87
N GLY A 420 17.45 -5.60 -33.94
CA GLY A 420 18.42 -6.23 -34.85
C GLY A 420 19.91 -6.23 -34.41
N LYS A 421 20.26 -5.71 -33.24
CA LYS A 421 21.64 -5.62 -32.70
C LYS A 421 22.00 -6.76 -31.73
N ARG A 422 21.42 -7.96 -31.91
CA ARG A 422 21.74 -9.14 -31.06
C ARG A 422 23.24 -9.46 -31.03
N ASN A 423 23.93 -9.28 -32.16
CA ASN A 423 25.39 -9.47 -32.22
C ASN A 423 26.14 -8.52 -31.27
N LEU A 424 25.66 -7.29 -31.07
CA LEU A 424 26.29 -6.34 -30.13
C LEU A 424 26.16 -6.83 -28.68
N ILE A 425 25.00 -7.41 -28.32
CA ILE A 425 24.78 -8.00 -26.99
C ILE A 425 25.75 -9.16 -26.78
N ILE A 426 25.83 -10.08 -27.74
CA ILE A 426 26.74 -11.24 -27.68
C ILE A 426 28.20 -10.78 -27.54
N GLU A 427 28.62 -9.80 -28.34
CA GLU A 427 29.99 -9.26 -28.28
C GLU A 427 30.30 -8.59 -26.93
N GLN A 428 29.35 -7.88 -26.33
CA GLN A 428 29.55 -7.28 -25.01
C GLN A 428 29.55 -8.32 -23.88
N VAL A 429 28.73 -9.37 -23.95
CA VAL A 429 28.78 -10.50 -23.00
C VAL A 429 30.12 -11.25 -23.12
N LYS A 430 30.65 -11.46 -24.34
CA LYS A 430 32.00 -12.01 -24.52
C LYS A 430 33.07 -11.14 -23.89
N LYS A 431 32.97 -9.80 -24.03
CA LYS A 431 33.89 -8.86 -23.38
C LYS A 431 33.81 -8.95 -21.85
N ALA A 432 32.60 -9.06 -21.29
CA ALA A 432 32.40 -9.27 -19.85
C ALA A 432 33.09 -10.54 -19.34
N LEU A 433 32.96 -11.65 -20.08
CA LEU A 433 33.64 -12.90 -19.75
C LEU A 433 35.15 -12.76 -19.86
N ALA A 434 35.67 -12.12 -20.92
CA ALA A 434 37.10 -11.87 -21.07
C ALA A 434 37.65 -10.99 -19.94
N GLU A 435 36.90 -9.97 -19.49
CA GLU A 435 37.23 -9.13 -18.35
C GLU A 435 37.35 -9.97 -17.07
N LEU A 436 36.34 -10.79 -16.74
CA LEU A 436 36.38 -11.71 -15.58
C LEU A 436 37.55 -12.71 -15.68
N HIS A 437 37.74 -13.33 -16.85
CA HIS A 437 38.77 -14.33 -17.08
C HIS A 437 40.18 -13.74 -16.96
N SER A 438 40.36 -12.46 -17.29
CA SER A 438 41.64 -11.76 -17.16
C SER A 438 42.15 -11.67 -15.72
N ILE A 439 41.25 -11.71 -14.74
CA ILE A 439 41.59 -11.80 -13.30
C ILE A 439 41.47 -13.23 -12.76
N GLY A 440 41.34 -14.24 -13.62
CA GLY A 440 41.31 -15.64 -13.20
C GLY A 440 39.99 -16.05 -12.54
N VAL A 441 38.88 -15.38 -12.84
CA VAL A 441 37.54 -15.68 -12.32
C VAL A 441 36.59 -16.03 -13.47
N ALA A 442 35.74 -17.04 -13.30
CA ALA A 442 34.63 -17.40 -14.20
C ALA A 442 33.29 -17.02 -13.55
N HIS A 443 32.28 -16.72 -14.37
CA HIS A 443 30.97 -16.24 -13.93
C HIS A 443 30.07 -17.37 -13.37
N CYS A 444 30.08 -18.53 -14.03
CA CYS A 444 29.33 -19.76 -13.72
C CYS A 444 27.79 -19.69 -13.81
N ASP A 445 27.20 -18.54 -14.11
CA ASP A 445 25.75 -18.39 -14.33
C ASP A 445 25.42 -17.47 -15.52
N VAL A 446 26.04 -17.71 -16.68
CA VAL A 446 25.81 -16.93 -17.90
C VAL A 446 24.45 -17.29 -18.51
N ARG A 447 23.51 -16.34 -18.50
CA ARG A 447 22.14 -16.51 -19.03
C ARG A 447 21.46 -15.16 -19.22
N ALA A 448 20.40 -15.09 -20.03
CA ALA A 448 19.72 -13.81 -20.32
C ALA A 448 19.18 -13.10 -19.07
N ALA A 449 18.76 -13.85 -18.05
CA ALA A 449 18.28 -13.29 -16.78
C ALA A 449 19.36 -12.52 -15.99
N ASN A 450 20.64 -12.79 -16.23
CA ASN A 450 21.79 -12.17 -15.56
C ASN A 450 22.51 -11.16 -16.49
N VAL A 451 21.94 -10.88 -17.66
CA VAL A 451 22.42 -9.83 -18.57
C VAL A 451 21.53 -8.61 -18.40
N PHE A 452 22.15 -7.46 -18.16
CA PHE A 452 21.46 -6.20 -17.90
C PHE A 452 21.90 -5.13 -18.89
N VAL A 453 21.02 -4.17 -19.15
CA VAL A 453 21.32 -2.98 -19.95
C VAL A 453 21.27 -1.77 -19.05
N LEU A 454 22.40 -1.07 -18.93
CA LEU A 454 22.54 0.08 -18.06
C LEU A 454 21.59 1.21 -18.48
N LEU A 455 20.94 1.81 -17.49
CA LEU A 455 20.04 2.95 -17.71
C LEU A 455 20.79 4.20 -18.18
N SER A 456 22.07 4.34 -17.79
CA SER A 456 22.88 5.53 -18.03
C SER A 456 23.35 5.71 -19.47
N ASP A 457 23.80 4.63 -20.10
CA ASP A 457 24.51 4.66 -21.39
C ASP A 457 24.14 3.50 -22.31
N LYS A 458 23.14 2.70 -21.93
CA LYS A 458 22.64 1.55 -22.69
C LYS A 458 23.69 0.46 -22.97
N ARG A 459 24.76 0.42 -22.18
CA ARG A 459 25.76 -0.64 -22.25
C ARG A 459 25.23 -1.94 -21.67
N VAL A 460 25.60 -3.05 -22.30
CA VAL A 460 25.26 -4.41 -21.87
C VAL A 460 26.31 -4.86 -20.86
N ILE A 461 25.84 -5.33 -19.71
CA ILE A 461 26.70 -5.87 -18.65
C ILE A 461 26.22 -7.26 -18.22
N LEU A 462 27.17 -8.04 -17.69
CA LEU A 462 26.90 -9.29 -17.00
C LEU A 462 26.88 -9.04 -15.48
N GLY A 463 25.81 -9.45 -14.79
CA GLY A 463 25.63 -9.28 -13.35
C GLY A 463 25.22 -10.56 -12.65
N ASP A 464 24.83 -10.43 -11.38
CA ASP A 464 24.60 -11.56 -10.47
C ASP A 464 25.84 -12.45 -10.24
N LEU A 465 26.81 -11.87 -9.52
CA LEU A 465 28.15 -12.45 -9.31
C LEU A 465 28.21 -13.55 -8.23
N GLU A 466 27.06 -14.02 -7.72
CA GLU A 466 26.97 -14.95 -6.58
C GLU A 466 27.71 -16.27 -6.79
N TYR A 467 27.77 -16.74 -8.02
CA TYR A 467 28.34 -18.05 -8.37
C TYR A 467 29.74 -17.97 -8.94
N CYS A 468 30.34 -16.77 -8.98
CA CYS A 468 31.68 -16.57 -9.51
C CYS A 468 32.71 -17.42 -8.77
N ARG A 469 33.64 -18.04 -9.51
CA ARG A 469 34.67 -18.95 -8.97
C ARG A 469 35.99 -18.82 -9.72
N PRO A 470 37.13 -19.25 -9.16
CA PRO A 470 38.38 -19.31 -9.91
C PRO A 470 38.26 -20.19 -11.16
N LEU A 471 38.91 -19.81 -12.28
CA LEU A 471 38.76 -20.49 -13.59
C LEU A 471 38.90 -22.02 -13.52
N HIS A 472 39.87 -22.50 -12.74
CA HIS A 472 40.22 -23.92 -12.64
C HIS A 472 39.47 -24.65 -11.53
N ALA A 473 38.66 -23.95 -10.73
CA ALA A 473 37.84 -24.57 -9.71
C ALA A 473 36.73 -25.44 -10.33
N PRO A 474 36.23 -26.46 -9.62
CA PRO A 474 35.04 -27.18 -10.07
C PRO A 474 33.83 -26.23 -10.14
N PRO A 475 32.97 -26.36 -11.18
CA PRO A 475 31.77 -25.53 -11.30
C PRO A 475 30.80 -25.72 -10.12
N PRO A 476 29.97 -24.72 -9.80
CA PRO A 476 28.91 -24.89 -8.81
C PRO A 476 27.92 -25.97 -9.26
N ASP A 477 27.68 -26.98 -8.43
CA ASP A 477 26.81 -28.11 -8.78
C ASP A 477 25.39 -27.68 -9.15
N VAL A 478 24.85 -26.68 -8.46
CA VAL A 478 23.52 -26.11 -8.71
C VAL A 478 23.38 -25.46 -10.10
N LYS A 479 24.49 -25.05 -10.73
CA LYS A 479 24.51 -24.44 -12.07
C LYS A 479 25.02 -25.39 -13.16
N ARG A 480 25.68 -26.48 -12.77
CA ARG A 480 26.24 -27.47 -13.68
C ARG A 480 25.19 -28.47 -14.15
N LYS A 481 24.43 -28.10 -15.20
CA LYS A 481 23.54 -29.04 -15.91
C LYS A 481 24.32 -30.07 -16.73
N ASN A 482 25.41 -29.64 -17.36
CA ASN A 482 26.27 -30.53 -18.15
C ASN A 482 27.44 -31.06 -17.31
N LYS A 483 27.43 -32.37 -17.05
CA LYS A 483 28.47 -33.04 -16.26
C LYS A 483 29.84 -33.12 -16.96
N SER A 484 29.91 -32.82 -18.26
CA SER A 484 31.18 -32.78 -18.98
C SER A 484 32.05 -31.56 -18.63
N CYS A 485 31.44 -30.49 -18.09
CA CYS A 485 32.16 -29.29 -17.66
C CYS A 485 32.93 -29.61 -16.36
N LYS A 486 34.27 -29.65 -16.47
CA LYS A 486 35.16 -30.01 -15.36
C LYS A 486 35.64 -28.78 -14.59
N THR A 487 35.78 -27.65 -15.28
CA THR A 487 36.25 -26.38 -14.71
C THR A 487 35.19 -25.29 -14.85
N ALA A 488 35.27 -24.27 -14.01
CA ALA A 488 34.41 -23.09 -14.06
C ALA A 488 34.48 -22.38 -15.43
N LEU A 489 35.67 -22.34 -16.04
CA LEU A 489 35.87 -21.83 -17.40
C LEU A 489 35.11 -22.66 -18.46
N ASP A 490 35.13 -23.99 -18.36
CA ASP A 490 34.35 -24.86 -19.27
C ASP A 490 32.86 -24.54 -19.19
N LEU A 491 32.36 -24.28 -17.97
CA LEU A 491 30.96 -23.94 -17.75
C LEU A 491 30.58 -22.61 -18.40
N ASP A 492 31.40 -21.55 -18.25
CA ASP A 492 31.15 -20.25 -18.89
C ASP A 492 31.05 -20.38 -20.41
N ASN A 493 32.00 -21.10 -21.03
CA ASN A 493 32.01 -21.31 -22.49
C ASN A 493 30.75 -22.07 -22.97
N TYR A 494 30.34 -23.09 -22.22
CA TYR A 494 29.14 -23.85 -22.51
C TYR A 494 27.87 -23.00 -22.36
N GLN A 495 27.76 -22.24 -21.27
CA GLN A 495 26.63 -21.37 -20.99
C GLN A 495 26.53 -20.19 -21.96
N LEU A 496 27.66 -19.66 -22.44
CA LEU A 496 27.68 -18.65 -23.50
C LEU A 496 27.00 -19.17 -24.78
N GLY A 497 27.25 -20.43 -25.17
CA GLY A 497 26.57 -21.06 -26.30
C GLY A 497 25.05 -21.12 -26.09
N ILE A 498 24.61 -21.57 -24.91
CA ILE A 498 23.19 -21.60 -24.54
C ILE A 498 22.59 -20.20 -24.56
N PHE A 499 23.30 -19.19 -24.05
CA PHE A 499 22.84 -17.81 -24.05
C PHE A 499 22.61 -17.27 -25.46
N VAL A 500 23.47 -17.62 -26.43
CA VAL A 500 23.28 -17.24 -27.83
C VAL A 500 21.98 -17.85 -28.38
N ASP A 501 21.71 -19.12 -28.06
CA ASP A 501 20.47 -19.79 -28.46
C ASP A 501 19.24 -19.19 -27.77
N GLU A 502 19.33 -18.87 -26.47
CA GLU A 502 18.29 -18.20 -25.68
C GLU A 502 17.96 -16.82 -26.29
N LEU A 503 18.96 -16.01 -26.59
CA LEU A 503 18.80 -14.69 -27.18
C LEU A 503 18.20 -14.72 -28.60
N ALA A 504 18.38 -15.82 -29.34
CA ALA A 504 17.75 -16.00 -30.65
C ALA A 504 16.23 -16.29 -30.53
N GLN A 505 15.79 -16.83 -29.39
CA GLN A 505 14.39 -17.16 -29.11
C GLN A 505 13.61 -16.02 -28.44
N MET A 506 14.30 -15.08 -27.79
CA MET A 506 13.75 -13.83 -27.26
C MET A 506 13.55 -12.80 -28.37
#